data_AF-A0A7Z9HWA9-F1
#
_entry.id   AF-A0A7Z9HWA9-F1
#
_cell.length_a   1.000
_cell.length_b   1.000
_cell.length_c   1.000
_cell.angle_alpha   90.00
_cell.angle_beta   90.00
_cell.angle_gamma   90.00
#
_symmetry.space_group_name_H-M   'P 1'
#
loop_
_entity.id
_entity.type
_entity.pdbx_description
1 polymer ?
#
loop_
_entity_poly.entity_id
_entity_poly.type
_entity_poly.pdbx_seq_one_letter_code
_entity_poly.pdbx_strand_id
1 'polypeptide(L)'
;MSSPNEELCYTSAVDLTEKIRNKELSPVEVANAFLERAEAVNPKLNAFVTMHPEKTRAWAKEAEDAVQRGDDLGSLHGLPVSIKDLTHTEGIRSTCGSKVFEDFIPDEDAPLVKRLKGAGAVSMGKTNTPEFGWLAITDNDLFGRSSNPWNVDYTTSGSSGGAGAACAAGLAPISMGSDGGGSIRHPASFCGLYGFKSTFGMIPKHPSADGWPTLSHNGPLTRTVADAALAMDVLTGYDRADMYSSPLPQQHFLQNLDRDINGLRVAYTSDLGHAVVDPQVVGRFEEGVKVFESLGC
;
A
#
# COMPACT_ATOMS: atom_id res chain seq x y z
N MET A 1 11.19 -12.09 22.57
CA MET A 1 11.36 -10.63 22.49
C MET A 1 11.70 -10.34 21.04
N SER A 2 10.93 -9.47 20.39
CA SER A 2 11.20 -9.02 19.02
C SER A 2 12.59 -8.38 18.95
N SER A 3 13.30 -8.50 17.83
CA SER A 3 14.55 -7.76 17.68
C SER A 3 14.27 -6.26 17.55
N PRO A 4 15.21 -5.36 17.89
CA PRO A 4 15.02 -3.91 17.70
C PRO A 4 14.65 -3.54 16.25
N ASN A 5 15.22 -4.24 15.25
CA ASN A 5 14.88 -4.04 13.84
C ASN A 5 13.45 -4.50 13.51
N GLU A 6 12.93 -5.51 14.21
CA GLU A 6 11.55 -5.95 14.06
C GLU A 6 10.56 -4.93 14.61
N GLU A 7 10.82 -4.33 15.79
CA GLU A 7 9.97 -3.26 16.33
C GLU A 7 9.93 -2.04 15.39
N LEU A 8 11.08 -1.69 14.79
CA LEU A 8 11.16 -0.64 13.79
C LEU A 8 10.27 -0.92 12.56
N CYS A 9 10.26 -2.16 12.08
CA CYS A 9 9.45 -2.58 10.92
C CYS A 9 7.93 -2.51 11.16
N TYR A 10 7.50 -2.52 12.42
CA TYR A 10 6.09 -2.40 12.82
C TYR A 10 5.69 -0.98 13.27
N THR A 11 6.65 -0.07 13.40
CA THR A 11 6.38 1.35 13.66
C THR A 11 5.49 1.94 12.54
N SER A 12 4.60 2.87 12.88
CA SER A 12 3.69 3.49 11.90
C SER A 12 4.47 4.32 10.88
N ALA A 13 3.90 4.52 9.68
CA ALA A 13 4.52 5.37 8.68
C ALA A 13 4.62 6.82 9.16
N VAL A 14 3.58 7.32 9.83
CA VAL A 14 3.55 8.66 10.43
C VAL A 14 4.74 8.83 11.39
N ASP A 15 4.89 7.93 12.37
CA ASP A 15 5.99 8.02 13.35
C ASP A 15 7.37 7.89 12.68
N LEU A 16 7.52 6.99 11.70
CA LEU A 16 8.79 6.82 10.97
C LEU A 16 9.17 8.12 10.25
N THR A 17 8.24 8.75 9.54
CA THR A 17 8.50 10.01 8.83
C THR A 17 8.82 11.17 9.78
N GLU A 18 8.17 11.24 10.94
CA GLU A 18 8.46 12.24 11.97
C GLU A 18 9.85 12.05 12.56
N LYS A 19 10.19 10.83 12.97
CA LYS A 19 11.52 10.49 13.52
C LYS A 19 12.65 10.75 12.52
N ILE A 20 12.43 10.46 11.24
CA ILE A 20 13.39 10.79 10.18
C ILE A 20 13.59 12.30 10.08
N ARG A 21 12.49 13.08 10.06
CA ARG A 21 12.54 14.55 9.96
C ARG A 21 13.26 15.19 11.16
N ASN A 22 13.08 14.61 12.34
CA ASN A 22 13.71 15.06 13.59
C ASN A 22 15.16 14.55 13.76
N LYS A 23 15.70 13.80 12.79
CA LYS A 23 17.04 13.18 12.84
C LYS A 23 17.19 12.16 13.98
N GLU A 24 16.09 11.61 14.47
CA GLU A 24 16.08 10.52 15.46
C GLU A 24 16.33 9.15 14.82
N LEU A 25 15.97 9.01 13.55
CA LEU A 25 16.26 7.84 12.72
C LEU A 25 16.85 8.28 11.38
N SER A 26 17.83 7.53 10.88
CA SER A 26 18.31 7.71 9.51
C SER A 26 17.40 6.97 8.51
N PRO A 27 17.10 7.55 7.33
CA PRO A 27 16.51 6.81 6.22
C PRO A 27 17.27 5.52 5.85
N VAL A 28 18.60 5.52 5.98
CA VAL A 28 19.44 4.34 5.71
C VAL A 28 19.19 3.25 6.76
N GLU A 29 19.13 3.62 8.04
CA GLU A 29 18.80 2.68 9.13
C GLU A 29 17.43 2.05 8.92
N VAL A 30 16.43 2.87 8.60
CA VAL A 30 15.05 2.43 8.34
C VAL A 30 15.02 1.50 7.12
N ALA A 31 15.57 1.90 5.98
CA ALA A 31 15.59 1.07 4.78
C ALA A 31 16.31 -0.27 5.00
N ASN A 32 17.42 -0.27 5.73
CA ASN A 32 18.16 -1.50 6.04
C ASN A 32 17.34 -2.46 6.90
N ALA A 33 16.63 -1.97 7.92
CA ALA A 33 15.79 -2.81 8.76
C ALA A 33 14.66 -3.48 7.96
N PHE A 34 13.99 -2.74 7.08
CA PHE A 34 12.96 -3.32 6.19
C PHE A 34 13.54 -4.30 5.17
N LEU A 35 14.74 -4.04 4.64
CA LEU A 35 15.43 -4.97 3.72
C LEU A 35 15.81 -6.28 4.40
N GLU A 36 16.41 -6.22 5.59
CA GLU A 36 16.77 -7.39 6.40
C GLU A 36 15.53 -8.23 6.73
N ARG A 37 14.43 -7.56 7.09
CA ARG A 37 13.17 -8.25 7.35
C ARG A 37 12.58 -8.88 6.10
N ALA A 38 12.61 -8.19 4.97
CA ALA A 38 12.18 -8.73 3.68
C ALA A 38 13.00 -9.98 3.30
N GLU A 39 14.32 -9.95 3.47
CA GLU A 39 15.19 -11.12 3.24
C GLU A 39 14.81 -12.32 4.12
N ALA A 40 14.52 -12.08 5.41
CA ALA A 40 14.18 -13.14 6.35
C ALA A 40 12.76 -13.74 6.15
N VAL A 41 11.80 -12.92 5.73
CA VAL A 41 10.37 -13.27 5.76
C VAL A 41 9.78 -13.52 4.38
N ASN A 42 10.19 -12.76 3.36
CA ASN A 42 9.62 -12.85 2.01
C ASN A 42 9.71 -14.26 1.38
N PRO A 43 10.77 -15.08 1.59
CA PRO A 43 10.83 -16.44 1.03
C PRO A 43 9.66 -17.34 1.43
N LYS A 44 8.99 -17.07 2.56
CA LYS A 44 7.82 -17.82 3.03
C LYS A 44 6.49 -17.28 2.51
N LEU A 45 6.46 -16.00 2.14
CA LEU A 45 5.24 -15.27 1.80
C LEU A 45 5.09 -15.00 0.31
N ASN A 46 6.20 -14.89 -0.42
CA ASN A 46 6.25 -14.47 -1.81
C ASN A 46 5.47 -13.16 -2.03
N ALA A 47 5.70 -12.17 -1.16
CA ALA A 47 5.02 -10.88 -1.16
C ALA A 47 5.66 -9.91 -2.17
N PHE A 48 6.99 -9.84 -2.20
CA PHE A 48 7.80 -9.13 -3.20
C PHE A 48 8.30 -10.10 -4.28
N VAL A 49 8.21 -9.68 -5.54
CA VAL A 49 8.62 -10.47 -6.73
C VAL A 49 9.76 -9.83 -7.52
N THR A 50 9.98 -8.53 -7.35
CA THR A 50 11.14 -7.81 -7.89
C THR A 50 11.64 -6.82 -6.84
N MET A 51 12.58 -7.25 -6.00
CA MET A 51 13.27 -6.35 -5.05
C MET A 51 14.52 -5.74 -5.69
N HIS A 52 14.94 -4.58 -5.20
CA HIS A 52 16.17 -3.91 -5.64
C HIS A 52 16.97 -3.30 -4.47
N PRO A 53 17.55 -4.14 -3.58
CA PRO A 53 18.18 -3.69 -2.34
C PRO A 53 19.26 -2.62 -2.53
N GLU A 54 20.10 -2.74 -3.56
CA GLU A 54 21.16 -1.78 -3.83
C GLU A 54 20.61 -0.39 -4.20
N LYS A 55 19.60 -0.34 -5.08
CA LYS A 55 18.91 0.92 -5.44
C LYS A 55 18.21 1.53 -4.22
N THR A 56 17.53 0.70 -3.44
CA THR A 56 16.86 1.11 -2.19
C THR A 56 17.85 1.74 -1.21
N ARG A 57 19.02 1.14 -0.99
CA ARG A 57 20.06 1.71 -0.12
C ARG A 57 20.64 3.01 -0.67
N ALA A 58 20.84 3.11 -1.99
CA ALA A 58 21.30 4.33 -2.62
C ALA A 58 20.29 5.48 -2.43
N TRP A 59 19.01 5.26 -2.71
CA TRP A 59 17.96 6.26 -2.49
C TRP A 59 17.78 6.63 -1.02
N ALA A 60 17.91 5.66 -0.11
CA ALA A 60 17.90 5.94 1.32
C ALA A 60 19.09 6.81 1.74
N LYS A 61 20.27 6.60 1.13
CA LYS A 61 21.45 7.43 1.38
C LYS A 61 21.26 8.86 0.87
N GLU A 62 20.70 9.02 -0.33
CA GLU A 62 20.34 10.34 -0.88
C GLU A 62 19.33 11.06 0.03
N ALA A 63 18.34 10.33 0.55
CA ALA A 63 17.37 10.86 1.50
C ALA A 63 18.02 11.28 2.83
N GLU A 64 18.95 10.49 3.37
CA GLU A 64 19.73 10.84 4.56
C GLU A 64 20.55 12.12 4.34
N ASP A 65 21.23 12.22 3.20
CA ASP A 65 22.04 13.40 2.90
C ASP A 65 21.18 14.68 2.80
N ALA A 66 19.96 14.59 2.27
CA ALA A 66 18.99 15.69 2.26
C ALA A 66 18.54 16.10 3.68
N VAL A 67 18.29 15.12 4.57
CA VAL A 67 17.99 15.37 5.98
C VAL A 67 19.16 16.09 6.66
N GLN A 68 20.41 15.69 6.38
CA GLN A 68 21.58 16.32 6.99
C GLN A 68 21.80 17.75 6.51
N ARG A 69 21.57 18.03 5.22
CA ARG A 69 21.63 19.38 4.65
C ARG A 69 20.52 20.31 5.16
N GLY A 70 19.43 19.75 5.69
CA GLY A 70 18.26 20.53 6.10
C GLY A 70 17.43 21.01 4.90
N ASP A 71 17.38 20.20 3.84
CA ASP A 71 16.56 20.48 2.66
C ASP A 71 15.07 20.49 3.02
N ASP A 72 14.22 21.04 2.15
CA ASP A 72 12.77 20.90 2.28
C ASP A 72 12.35 19.47 1.95
N LEU A 73 11.86 18.74 2.96
CA LEU A 73 11.63 17.30 2.88
C LEU A 73 10.16 16.99 2.62
N GLY A 74 9.88 16.17 1.60
CA GLY A 74 8.55 15.69 1.27
C GLY A 74 7.88 14.90 2.41
N SER A 75 6.56 14.69 2.30
CA SER A 75 5.76 14.07 3.37
C SER A 75 6.12 12.62 3.67
N LEU A 76 6.73 11.89 2.72
CA LEU A 76 7.16 10.50 2.87
C LEU A 76 8.68 10.36 2.85
N HIS A 77 9.42 11.45 3.12
CA HIS A 77 10.87 11.49 2.92
C HIS A 77 11.60 10.37 3.67
N GLY A 78 12.36 9.56 2.94
CA GLY A 78 13.12 8.43 3.46
C GLY A 78 12.29 7.19 3.83
N LEU A 79 10.96 7.23 3.67
CA LEU A 79 10.09 6.12 4.07
C LEU A 79 10.12 4.99 3.03
N PRO A 80 10.39 3.73 3.43
CA PRO A 80 10.25 2.58 2.55
C PRO A 80 8.81 2.36 2.10
N VAL A 81 8.60 2.06 0.82
CA VAL A 81 7.27 1.71 0.27
C VAL A 81 7.33 0.51 -0.67
N SER A 82 6.21 -0.19 -0.81
CA SER A 82 6.06 -1.27 -1.79
C SER A 82 5.07 -0.88 -2.89
N ILE A 83 5.31 -1.35 -4.12
CA ILE A 83 4.52 -0.97 -5.30
C ILE A 83 3.99 -2.23 -5.98
N LYS A 84 2.67 -2.38 -6.15
CA LYS A 84 2.10 -3.52 -6.90
C LYS A 84 2.69 -3.65 -8.29
N ASP A 85 2.91 -4.88 -8.74
CA ASP A 85 3.60 -5.15 -10.00
C ASP A 85 2.86 -4.69 -11.26
N LEU A 86 1.56 -4.36 -11.15
CA LEU A 86 0.77 -3.73 -12.21
C LEU A 86 1.09 -2.24 -12.44
N THR A 87 1.84 -1.62 -11.53
CA THR A 87 2.19 -0.21 -11.61
C THR A 87 3.56 -0.05 -12.25
N HIS A 88 3.61 0.67 -13.37
CA HIS A 88 4.86 0.96 -14.07
C HIS A 88 5.79 1.80 -13.19
N THR A 89 7.05 1.37 -13.11
CA THR A 89 8.12 2.03 -12.38
C THR A 89 9.34 2.08 -13.30
N GLU A 90 9.79 3.28 -13.64
CA GLU A 90 10.88 3.51 -14.59
C GLU A 90 12.13 2.74 -14.19
N GLY A 91 12.68 1.96 -15.13
CA GLY A 91 13.92 1.21 -14.92
C GLY A 91 13.83 0.08 -13.90
N ILE A 92 12.61 -0.31 -13.48
CA ILE A 92 12.34 -1.43 -12.58
C ILE A 92 11.39 -2.43 -13.28
N ARG A 93 11.83 -3.69 -13.36
CA ARG A 93 11.06 -4.77 -14.00
C ARG A 93 9.64 -4.85 -13.44
N SER A 94 8.65 -4.78 -14.34
CA SER A 94 7.23 -4.69 -14.03
C SER A 94 6.45 -5.69 -14.88
N THR A 95 6.14 -6.87 -14.34
CA THR A 95 5.72 -8.03 -15.14
C THR A 95 4.21 -8.23 -15.21
N CYS A 96 3.45 -7.45 -14.44
CA CYS A 96 2.02 -7.62 -14.27
C CYS A 96 1.59 -9.04 -13.83
N GLY A 97 2.50 -9.81 -13.21
CA GLY A 97 2.29 -11.23 -12.90
C GLY A 97 2.10 -12.12 -14.13
N SER A 98 2.57 -11.70 -15.31
CA SER A 98 2.39 -12.39 -16.58
C SER A 98 3.73 -12.77 -17.22
N LYS A 99 3.79 -13.97 -17.82
CA LYS A 99 4.93 -14.40 -18.64
C LYS A 99 5.14 -13.51 -19.87
N VAL A 100 4.07 -12.87 -20.38
CA VAL A 100 4.16 -11.95 -21.53
C VAL A 100 5.05 -10.74 -21.24
N PHE A 101 5.11 -10.33 -19.98
CA PHE A 101 5.87 -9.16 -19.52
C PHE A 101 7.01 -9.57 -18.58
N GLU A 102 7.48 -10.82 -18.62
CA GLU A 102 8.46 -11.36 -17.66
C GLU A 102 9.75 -10.52 -17.58
N ASP A 103 10.17 -9.96 -18.71
CA ASP A 103 11.37 -9.12 -18.85
C ASP A 103 11.04 -7.64 -19.10
N PHE A 104 9.77 -7.23 -18.96
CA PHE A 104 9.37 -5.87 -19.26
C PHE A 104 9.90 -4.88 -18.21
N ILE A 105 10.62 -3.87 -18.69
CA ILE A 105 11.11 -2.74 -17.90
C ILE A 105 10.48 -1.48 -18.48
N PRO A 106 9.58 -0.79 -17.75
CA PRO A 106 9.00 0.46 -18.21
C PRO A 106 10.05 1.57 -18.34
N ASP A 107 9.89 2.40 -19.37
CA ASP A 107 10.72 3.60 -19.59
C ASP A 107 10.17 4.85 -18.88
N GLU A 108 9.00 4.75 -18.25
CA GLU A 108 8.38 5.85 -17.52
C GLU A 108 7.68 5.37 -16.25
N ASP A 109 7.72 6.21 -15.22
CA ASP A 109 6.91 6.05 -14.02
C ASP A 109 5.43 6.33 -14.28
N ALA A 110 4.57 5.50 -13.68
CA ALA A 110 3.16 5.84 -13.53
C ALA A 110 3.00 7.10 -12.63
N PRO A 111 1.92 7.91 -12.77
CA PRO A 111 1.66 9.09 -11.94
C PRO A 111 1.80 8.85 -10.44
N LEU A 112 1.29 7.72 -9.95
CA LEU A 112 1.42 7.30 -8.57
C LEU A 112 2.89 7.20 -8.12
N VAL A 113 3.75 6.62 -8.95
CA VAL A 113 5.18 6.44 -8.63
C VAL A 113 5.90 7.78 -8.66
N LYS A 114 5.58 8.65 -9.62
CA LYS A 114 6.09 10.03 -9.67
C LYS A 114 5.77 10.79 -8.38
N ARG A 115 4.56 10.64 -7.84
CA ARG A 115 4.14 11.26 -6.57
C ARG A 115 4.88 10.70 -5.36
N LEU A 116 5.03 9.38 -5.28
CA LEU A 116 5.81 8.75 -4.20
C LEU A 116 7.26 9.23 -4.21
N LYS A 117 7.93 9.21 -5.37
CA LYS A 117 9.30 9.72 -5.54
C LYS A 117 9.39 11.20 -5.18
N GLY A 118 8.46 12.02 -5.67
CA GLY A 118 8.39 13.46 -5.36
C GLY A 118 8.15 13.76 -3.87
N ALA A 119 7.46 12.87 -3.15
CA ALA A 119 7.30 12.96 -1.70
C ALA A 119 8.50 12.41 -0.91
N GLY A 120 9.56 11.96 -1.58
CA GLY A 120 10.79 11.44 -0.99
C GLY A 120 10.71 9.97 -0.53
N ALA A 121 9.69 9.22 -0.95
CA ALA A 121 9.56 7.81 -0.59
C ALA A 121 10.66 6.95 -1.26
N VAL A 122 11.13 5.94 -0.53
CA VAL A 122 12.15 5.00 -0.99
C VAL A 122 11.47 3.69 -1.41
N SER A 123 11.44 3.40 -2.71
CA SER A 123 10.88 2.12 -3.17
C SER A 123 11.73 0.95 -2.69
N MET A 124 11.09 -0.13 -2.25
CA MET A 124 11.71 -1.41 -1.90
C MET A 124 11.68 -2.43 -3.06
N GLY A 125 10.64 -2.35 -3.88
CA GLY A 125 10.41 -3.31 -4.94
C GLY A 125 8.94 -3.47 -5.34
N LYS A 126 8.71 -4.44 -6.21
CA LYS A 126 7.40 -4.78 -6.76
C LYS A 126 6.74 -5.91 -5.97
N THR A 127 5.48 -5.74 -5.59
CA THR A 127 4.70 -6.76 -4.89
C THR A 127 3.88 -7.62 -5.84
N ASN A 128 3.72 -8.89 -5.47
CA ASN A 128 3.04 -9.90 -6.28
C ASN A 128 1.57 -9.55 -6.55
N THR A 129 1.06 -10.07 -7.67
CA THR A 129 -0.30 -9.91 -8.17
C THR A 129 -0.65 -11.17 -8.97
N PRO A 130 -1.93 -11.59 -9.05
CA PRO A 130 -2.32 -12.47 -10.14
C PRO A 130 -2.11 -11.77 -11.48
N GLU A 131 -2.04 -12.57 -12.53
CA GLU A 131 -1.87 -12.11 -13.90
C GLU A 131 -2.88 -11.01 -14.24
N PHE A 132 -2.38 -9.82 -14.63
CA PHE A 132 -3.14 -8.59 -14.92
C PHE A 132 -4.09 -8.11 -13.81
N GLY A 133 -3.99 -8.68 -12.61
CA GLY A 133 -4.87 -8.36 -11.50
C GLY A 133 -6.28 -8.95 -11.62
N TRP A 134 -6.50 -9.95 -12.47
CA TRP A 134 -7.83 -10.44 -12.83
C TRP A 134 -8.45 -11.46 -11.87
N LEU A 135 -7.68 -11.98 -10.91
CA LEU A 135 -8.17 -12.93 -9.93
C LEU A 135 -8.29 -12.31 -8.52
N ALA A 136 -9.26 -12.80 -7.75
CA ALA A 136 -9.43 -12.46 -6.33
C ALA A 136 -8.53 -13.31 -5.40
N ILE A 137 -7.50 -13.93 -5.96
CA ILE A 137 -6.43 -14.66 -5.28
C ILE A 137 -5.11 -14.21 -5.90
N THR A 138 -4.04 -14.12 -5.11
CA THR A 138 -2.72 -13.72 -5.61
C THR A 138 -1.89 -14.96 -5.91
N ASP A 139 -2.01 -15.42 -7.15
CA ASP A 139 -1.28 -16.55 -7.73
C ASP A 139 -1.08 -16.31 -9.24
N ASN A 140 0.06 -16.72 -9.77
CA ASN A 140 0.39 -16.61 -11.18
C ASN A 140 1.50 -17.59 -11.57
N ASP A 141 1.60 -17.87 -12.87
CA ASP A 141 2.55 -18.82 -13.43
C ASP A 141 4.03 -18.39 -13.38
N LEU A 142 4.32 -17.12 -13.09
CA LEU A 142 5.67 -16.56 -13.12
C LEU A 142 6.37 -16.63 -11.75
N PHE A 143 5.65 -16.29 -10.68
CA PHE A 143 6.16 -16.21 -9.32
C PHE A 143 5.46 -17.16 -8.35
N GLY A 144 4.31 -17.72 -8.72
CA GLY A 144 3.45 -18.51 -7.84
C GLY A 144 2.67 -17.66 -6.82
N ARG A 145 2.03 -18.36 -5.88
CA ARG A 145 1.11 -17.77 -4.90
C ARG A 145 1.80 -16.91 -3.85
N SER A 146 1.11 -15.86 -3.39
CA SER A 146 1.44 -15.16 -2.13
C SER A 146 0.67 -15.75 -0.96
N SER A 147 1.39 -16.08 0.10
CA SER A 147 0.89 -16.68 1.34
C SER A 147 0.56 -15.63 2.40
N ASN A 148 -0.46 -15.91 3.21
CA ASN A 148 -0.94 -14.98 4.24
C ASN A 148 -0.02 -14.95 5.47
N PRO A 149 0.41 -13.78 5.98
CA PRO A 149 1.25 -13.70 7.18
C PRO A 149 0.64 -14.31 8.45
N TRP A 150 -0.69 -14.37 8.54
CA TRP A 150 -1.40 -14.99 9.68
C TRP A 150 -1.39 -16.52 9.60
N ASN A 151 -1.33 -17.08 8.39
CA ASN A 151 -1.19 -18.51 8.14
C ASN A 151 -0.67 -18.75 6.71
N VAL A 152 0.51 -19.33 6.57
CA VAL A 152 1.18 -19.51 5.28
C VAL A 152 0.45 -20.44 4.30
N ASP A 153 -0.48 -21.26 4.80
CA ASP A 153 -1.31 -22.13 3.96
C ASP A 153 -2.52 -21.40 3.36
N TYR A 154 -2.80 -20.17 3.82
CA TYR A 154 -4.00 -19.41 3.49
C TYR A 154 -3.70 -18.34 2.44
N THR A 155 -4.73 -17.98 1.67
CA THR A 155 -4.64 -16.92 0.66
C THR A 155 -4.55 -15.53 1.29
N THR A 156 -3.85 -14.63 0.61
CA THR A 156 -3.85 -13.18 0.85
C THR A 156 -5.03 -12.48 0.15
N SER A 157 -5.93 -13.25 -0.48
CA SER A 157 -6.87 -12.76 -1.48
C SER A 157 -6.14 -12.07 -2.64
N GLY A 158 -6.85 -11.27 -3.43
CA GLY A 158 -6.31 -10.66 -4.63
C GLY A 158 -7.13 -9.48 -5.14
N SER A 159 -6.57 -8.70 -6.06
CA SER A 159 -5.29 -8.92 -6.71
C SER A 159 -4.08 -8.26 -6.05
N SER A 160 -4.24 -7.47 -4.98
CA SER A 160 -3.10 -6.84 -4.28
C SER A 160 -2.60 -7.66 -3.07
N GLY A 161 -2.63 -9.00 -3.16
CA GLY A 161 -2.27 -9.88 -2.04
C GLY A 161 -0.81 -9.79 -1.64
N GLY A 162 0.11 -9.57 -2.59
CA GLY A 162 1.52 -9.31 -2.28
C GLY A 162 1.69 -8.02 -1.46
N ALA A 163 0.96 -6.95 -1.81
CA ALA A 163 0.93 -5.71 -1.03
C ALA A 163 0.35 -5.90 0.37
N GLY A 164 -0.74 -6.69 0.49
CA GLY A 164 -1.33 -7.04 1.78
C GLY A 164 -0.37 -7.84 2.66
N ALA A 165 0.28 -8.87 2.12
CA ALA A 165 1.27 -9.66 2.84
C ALA A 165 2.49 -8.81 3.24
N ALA A 166 3.01 -7.97 2.34
CA ALA A 166 4.14 -7.09 2.61
C ALA A 166 3.85 -6.14 3.79
N CYS A 167 2.67 -5.50 3.80
CA CYS A 167 2.34 -4.56 4.87
C CYS A 167 2.07 -5.25 6.21
N ALA A 168 1.30 -6.35 6.21
CA ALA A 168 0.95 -7.08 7.43
C ALA A 168 2.17 -7.77 8.06
N ALA A 169 3.10 -8.28 7.25
CA ALA A 169 4.33 -8.89 7.75
C ALA A 169 5.42 -7.86 8.10
N GLY A 170 5.16 -6.55 8.03
CA GLY A 170 6.13 -5.50 8.35
C GLY A 170 7.25 -5.35 7.30
N LEU A 171 7.05 -5.75 6.05
CA LEU A 171 8.04 -5.62 4.97
C LEU A 171 7.98 -4.25 4.28
N ALA A 172 6.87 -3.53 4.47
CA ALA A 172 6.73 -2.11 4.17
C ALA A 172 5.67 -1.48 5.11
N PRO A 173 5.83 -0.22 5.54
CA PRO A 173 4.83 0.48 6.34
C PRO A 173 3.61 0.91 5.49
N ILE A 174 3.84 1.27 4.22
CA ILE A 174 2.79 1.58 3.23
C ILE A 174 3.02 0.73 1.99
N SER A 175 1.97 0.05 1.55
CA SER A 175 2.00 -0.75 0.32
C SER A 175 0.95 -0.26 -0.67
N MET A 176 1.32 -0.12 -1.92
CA MET A 176 0.42 0.36 -2.97
C MET A 176 -0.24 -0.80 -3.68
N GLY A 177 -1.56 -0.73 -3.83
CA GLY A 177 -2.38 -1.69 -4.56
C GLY A 177 -3.23 -1.04 -5.65
N SER A 178 -4.07 -1.88 -6.28
CA SER A 178 -5.15 -1.44 -7.16
C SER A 178 -6.43 -2.21 -6.87
N ASP A 179 -7.60 -1.58 -7.08
CA ASP A 179 -8.93 -2.10 -6.75
C ASP A 179 -9.95 -1.72 -7.82
N GLY A 180 -10.39 -2.73 -8.59
CA GLY A 180 -11.59 -2.64 -9.44
C GLY A 180 -12.79 -3.39 -8.86
N GLY A 181 -12.56 -4.60 -8.34
CA GLY A 181 -13.60 -5.47 -7.77
C GLY A 181 -13.39 -5.83 -6.30
N GLY A 182 -12.64 -5.03 -5.55
CA GLY A 182 -12.25 -5.31 -4.16
C GLY A 182 -10.75 -5.57 -3.98
N SER A 183 -9.92 -5.37 -4.99
CA SER A 183 -8.53 -5.82 -4.97
C SER A 183 -7.56 -5.07 -4.03
N ILE A 184 -7.99 -4.01 -3.35
CA ILE A 184 -7.31 -3.44 -2.16
C ILE A 184 -8.02 -3.90 -0.90
N ARG A 185 -9.35 -3.85 -0.89
CA ARG A 185 -10.19 -4.13 0.29
C ARG A 185 -10.18 -5.61 0.70
N HIS A 186 -10.19 -6.56 -0.24
CA HIS A 186 -10.13 -7.98 0.08
C HIS A 186 -8.76 -8.37 0.66
N PRO A 187 -7.61 -8.02 0.06
CA PRO A 187 -6.33 -8.29 0.70
C PRO A 187 -6.17 -7.61 2.05
N ALA A 188 -6.70 -6.39 2.22
CA ALA A 188 -6.69 -5.72 3.51
C ALA A 188 -7.50 -6.50 4.56
N SER A 189 -8.70 -6.95 4.21
CA SER A 189 -9.53 -7.78 5.09
C SER A 189 -8.88 -9.12 5.44
N PHE A 190 -8.23 -9.79 4.48
CA PHE A 190 -7.62 -11.11 4.69
C PHE A 190 -6.30 -11.02 5.47
N CYS A 191 -5.56 -9.92 5.32
CA CYS A 191 -4.29 -9.70 6.00
C CYS A 191 -4.41 -8.84 7.27
N GLY A 192 -5.61 -8.45 7.70
CA GLY A 192 -5.82 -7.67 8.93
C GLY A 192 -5.28 -6.24 8.86
N LEU A 193 -5.56 -5.54 7.76
CA LEU A 193 -5.06 -4.21 7.46
C LEU A 193 -6.20 -3.23 7.17
N TYR A 194 -5.85 -1.95 7.11
CA TYR A 194 -6.68 -0.91 6.51
C TYR A 194 -6.34 -0.76 5.02
N GLY A 195 -7.32 -0.92 4.15
CA GLY A 195 -7.17 -0.78 2.70
C GLY A 195 -8.15 0.25 2.15
N PHE A 196 -7.62 1.31 1.52
CA PHE A 196 -8.45 2.43 1.10
C PHE A 196 -8.60 2.49 -0.43
N LYS A 197 -9.82 2.25 -0.91
CA LYS A 197 -10.21 2.53 -2.30
C LYS A 197 -10.87 3.90 -2.37
N SER A 198 -10.15 4.87 -2.93
CA SER A 198 -10.65 6.24 -3.10
C SER A 198 -11.79 6.33 -4.14
N THR A 199 -12.46 7.48 -4.17
CA THR A 199 -13.35 7.91 -5.27
C THR A 199 -12.61 7.89 -6.61
N PHE A 200 -13.34 7.52 -7.67
CA PHE A 200 -12.82 7.47 -9.04
C PHE A 200 -12.22 8.80 -9.47
N GLY A 201 -11.03 8.72 -10.09
CA GLY A 201 -10.27 9.88 -10.54
C GLY A 201 -9.45 10.60 -9.47
N MET A 202 -9.61 10.33 -8.16
CA MET A 202 -8.84 11.06 -7.13
C MET A 202 -7.35 10.72 -7.15
N ILE A 203 -7.00 9.45 -7.38
CA ILE A 203 -5.62 9.02 -7.63
C ILE A 203 -5.53 8.67 -9.12
N PRO A 204 -4.72 9.39 -9.91
CA PRO A 204 -4.58 9.14 -11.32
C PRO A 204 -3.97 7.77 -11.58
N LYS A 205 -4.49 7.09 -12.60
CA LYS A 205 -4.06 5.76 -12.99
C LYS A 205 -3.76 5.72 -14.48
N HIS A 206 -2.47 5.72 -14.79
CA HIS A 206 -1.96 5.55 -16.14
C HIS A 206 -0.56 4.91 -16.12
N PRO A 207 -0.25 3.97 -17.03
CA PRO A 207 -1.19 3.21 -17.85
C PRO A 207 -2.00 2.21 -16.99
N SER A 208 -3.11 1.69 -17.54
CA SER A 208 -3.94 0.69 -16.87
C SER A 208 -3.62 -0.71 -17.37
N ALA A 209 -2.59 -1.34 -16.80
CA ALA A 209 -2.17 -2.69 -17.19
C ALA A 209 -3.25 -3.77 -16.93
N ASP A 210 -4.20 -3.50 -16.03
CA ASP A 210 -5.31 -4.40 -15.71
C ASP A 210 -6.44 -4.40 -16.75
N GLY A 211 -6.45 -3.48 -17.72
CA GLY A 211 -7.49 -3.39 -18.75
C GLY A 211 -8.84 -2.86 -18.27
N TRP A 212 -8.96 -2.37 -17.03
CA TRP A 212 -10.21 -1.87 -16.44
C TRP A 212 -10.15 -0.37 -16.10
N PRO A 213 -9.95 0.53 -17.10
CA PRO A 213 -9.61 1.94 -16.85
C PRO A 213 -10.71 2.75 -16.16
N THR A 214 -11.98 2.33 -16.25
CA THR A 214 -13.12 3.02 -15.63
C THR A 214 -13.53 2.44 -14.28
N LEU A 215 -12.91 1.34 -13.85
CA LEU A 215 -13.29 0.62 -12.63
C LEU A 215 -12.12 0.52 -11.64
N SER A 216 -10.89 0.36 -12.13
CA SER A 216 -9.71 0.15 -11.29
C SER A 216 -9.16 1.45 -10.73
N HIS A 217 -8.87 1.46 -9.43
CA HIS A 217 -8.34 2.60 -8.69
C HIS A 217 -7.04 2.20 -8.02
N ASN A 218 -6.05 3.08 -7.98
CA ASN A 218 -4.90 2.87 -7.10
C ASN A 218 -5.24 3.30 -5.66
N GLY A 219 -4.57 2.71 -4.68
CA GLY A 219 -4.75 3.11 -3.28
C GLY A 219 -3.83 2.37 -2.32
N PRO A 220 -3.72 2.87 -1.08
CA PRO A 220 -2.83 2.31 -0.08
C PRO A 220 -3.44 1.12 0.69
N LEU A 221 -2.57 0.22 1.12
CA LEU A 221 -2.77 -0.76 2.20
C LEU A 221 -1.79 -0.42 3.33
N THR A 222 -2.31 -0.26 4.54
CA THR A 222 -1.55 0.19 5.71
C THR A 222 -2.02 -0.52 6.99
N ARG A 223 -1.21 -0.47 8.05
CA ARG A 223 -1.60 -1.00 9.37
C ARG A 223 -2.51 -0.06 10.15
N THR A 224 -2.45 1.25 9.86
CA THR A 224 -3.24 2.27 10.55
C THR A 224 -4.00 3.15 9.56
N VAL A 225 -5.11 3.75 10.03
CA VAL A 225 -5.87 4.74 9.26
C VAL A 225 -5.02 6.00 8.99
N ALA A 226 -4.19 6.40 9.95
CA ALA A 226 -3.32 7.57 9.81
C ALA A 226 -2.28 7.41 8.69
N ASP A 227 -1.68 6.23 8.56
CA ASP A 227 -0.74 5.94 7.47
C ASP A 227 -1.42 5.99 6.10
N ALA A 228 -2.68 5.52 6.00
CA ALA A 228 -3.43 5.62 4.76
C ALA A 228 -3.80 7.07 4.44
N ALA A 229 -4.15 7.88 5.45
CA ALA A 229 -4.42 9.30 5.29
C ALA A 229 -3.17 10.06 4.81
N LEU A 230 -2.01 9.79 5.43
CA LEU A 230 -0.70 10.30 4.98
C LEU A 230 -0.40 9.93 3.53
N ALA A 231 -0.65 8.67 3.14
CA ALA A 231 -0.50 8.24 1.75
C ALA A 231 -1.47 9.00 0.81
N MET A 232 -2.73 9.16 1.20
CA MET A 232 -3.74 9.84 0.40
C MET A 232 -3.41 11.32 0.14
N ASP A 233 -2.80 12.01 1.10
CA ASP A 233 -2.30 13.38 0.92
C ASP A 233 -1.23 13.51 -0.16
N VAL A 234 -0.46 12.44 -0.39
CA VAL A 234 0.58 12.38 -1.43
C VAL A 234 0.02 11.92 -2.77
N LEU A 235 -0.90 10.95 -2.73
CA LEU A 235 -1.32 10.22 -3.91
C LEU A 235 -2.40 10.93 -4.71
N THR A 236 -3.15 11.85 -4.10
CA THR A 236 -4.32 12.48 -4.75
C THR A 236 -3.94 13.69 -5.60
N GLY A 237 -4.79 13.99 -6.59
CA GLY A 237 -4.69 15.17 -7.43
C GLY A 237 -4.73 14.92 -8.92
N TYR A 238 -4.84 16.00 -9.68
CA TYR A 238 -4.93 15.97 -11.13
C TYR A 238 -3.62 15.50 -11.78
N ASP A 239 -3.71 14.67 -12.81
CA ASP A 239 -2.62 14.35 -13.73
C ASP A 239 -3.17 14.25 -15.15
N ARG A 240 -2.52 14.94 -16.09
CA ARG A 240 -2.93 15.01 -17.51
C ARG A 240 -2.83 13.67 -18.25
N ALA A 241 -2.04 12.72 -17.75
CA ALA A 241 -1.88 11.41 -18.37
C ALA A 241 -3.11 10.50 -18.16
N ASP A 242 -3.94 10.81 -17.16
CA ASP A 242 -5.18 10.09 -16.87
C ASP A 242 -6.39 10.94 -17.26
N MET A 243 -7.11 10.50 -18.29
CA MET A 243 -8.30 11.19 -18.81
C MET A 243 -9.46 11.26 -17.81
N TYR A 244 -9.43 10.45 -16.74
CA TYR A 244 -10.44 10.44 -15.68
C TYR A 244 -9.97 11.15 -14.40
N SER A 245 -8.77 11.75 -14.43
CA SER A 245 -8.21 12.40 -13.25
C SER A 245 -9.06 13.58 -12.80
N SER A 246 -9.41 13.57 -11.51
CA SER A 246 -10.16 14.61 -10.85
C SER A 246 -9.22 15.67 -10.26
N PRO A 247 -9.65 16.94 -10.13
CA PRO A 247 -8.92 17.95 -9.36
C PRO A 247 -8.58 17.49 -7.94
N LEU A 248 -7.55 18.12 -7.37
CA LEU A 248 -7.11 17.90 -5.98
C LEU A 248 -8.29 18.08 -5.00
N PRO A 249 -8.44 17.18 -4.02
CA PRO A 249 -9.31 17.42 -2.88
C PRO A 249 -8.94 18.76 -2.21
N GLN A 250 -9.94 19.53 -1.78
CA GLN A 250 -9.71 20.80 -1.09
C GLN A 250 -9.26 20.61 0.38
N GLN A 251 -9.15 19.37 0.85
CA GLN A 251 -8.89 19.03 2.24
C GLN A 251 -7.77 17.98 2.32
N HIS A 252 -6.91 18.12 3.34
CA HIS A 252 -5.89 17.13 3.67
C HIS A 252 -6.49 15.99 4.48
N PHE A 253 -6.21 14.74 4.11
CA PHE A 253 -6.73 13.56 4.78
C PHE A 253 -6.16 13.43 6.20
N LEU A 254 -4.84 13.58 6.38
CA LEU A 254 -4.19 13.37 7.67
C LEU A 254 -4.64 14.39 8.72
N GLN A 255 -4.80 15.66 8.32
CA GLN A 255 -5.20 16.75 9.21
C GLN A 255 -6.66 16.67 9.67
N ASN A 256 -7.49 15.85 9.01
CA ASN A 256 -8.92 15.76 9.29
C ASN A 256 -9.31 14.48 10.07
N LEU A 257 -8.34 13.72 10.58
CA LEU A 257 -8.62 12.48 11.32
C LEU A 257 -9.32 12.69 12.66
N ASP A 258 -9.05 13.81 13.33
CA ASP A 258 -9.65 14.13 14.65
C ASP A 258 -11.02 14.82 14.55
N ARG A 259 -11.64 14.79 13.37
CA ARG A 259 -12.96 15.38 13.16
C ARG A 259 -14.00 14.69 14.05
N ASP A 260 -14.81 15.50 14.74
CA ASP A 260 -15.96 15.00 15.50
C ASP A 260 -16.97 14.30 14.58
N ILE A 261 -17.37 13.09 14.98
CA ILE A 261 -18.32 12.24 14.28
C ILE A 261 -19.67 12.13 15.01
N ASN A 262 -19.86 12.84 16.12
CA ASN A 262 -21.13 12.87 16.83
C ASN A 262 -22.28 13.32 15.92
N GLY A 263 -23.37 12.56 15.93
CA GLY A 263 -24.53 12.74 15.06
C GLY A 263 -24.34 12.27 13.61
N LEU A 264 -23.23 11.60 13.29
CA LEU A 264 -23.01 11.02 11.95
C LEU A 264 -23.91 9.81 11.74
N ARG A 265 -24.86 9.92 10.81
CA ARG A 265 -25.75 8.79 10.47
C ARG A 265 -24.99 7.69 9.71
N VAL A 266 -24.93 6.49 10.30
CA VAL A 266 -24.33 5.29 9.69
C VAL A 266 -25.42 4.33 9.21
N ALA A 267 -25.42 4.01 7.92
CA ALA A 267 -26.22 2.92 7.37
C ALA A 267 -25.33 1.68 7.23
N TYR A 268 -25.82 0.52 7.66
CA TYR A 268 -25.08 -0.74 7.57
C TYR A 268 -25.98 -1.89 7.13
N THR A 269 -25.36 -2.92 6.58
CA THR A 269 -25.96 -4.21 6.26
C THR A 269 -24.86 -5.25 6.27
N SER A 270 -25.13 -6.41 6.87
CA SER A 270 -24.17 -7.51 6.96
C SER A 270 -24.07 -8.31 5.66
N ASP A 271 -25.05 -8.22 4.76
CA ASP A 271 -25.20 -9.11 3.60
C ASP A 271 -25.68 -8.41 2.31
N LEU A 272 -25.98 -7.11 2.35
CA LEU A 272 -26.59 -6.37 1.23
C LEU A 272 -27.89 -7.02 0.70
N GLY A 273 -28.55 -7.84 1.52
CA GLY A 273 -29.76 -8.61 1.19
C GLY A 273 -29.57 -9.78 0.23
N HIS A 274 -28.33 -10.15 -0.12
CA HIS A 274 -28.09 -11.24 -1.09
C HIS A 274 -26.75 -11.98 -0.93
N ALA A 275 -25.76 -11.40 -0.23
CA ALA A 275 -24.47 -12.02 -0.04
C ALA A 275 -24.55 -13.14 1.01
N VAL A 276 -23.87 -14.25 0.75
CA VAL A 276 -23.67 -15.30 1.76
C VAL A 276 -22.47 -14.93 2.60
N VAL A 277 -22.69 -14.63 3.87
CA VAL A 277 -21.64 -14.21 4.81
C VAL A 277 -21.58 -15.19 5.98
N ASP A 278 -20.36 -15.59 6.34
CA ASP A 278 -20.14 -16.50 7.47
C ASP A 278 -20.68 -15.89 8.78
N PRO A 279 -21.43 -16.65 9.62
CA PRO A 279 -21.99 -16.13 10.86
C PRO A 279 -20.97 -15.51 11.82
N GLN A 280 -19.72 -16.00 11.83
CA GLN A 280 -18.65 -15.42 12.65
C GLN A 280 -18.25 -14.03 12.16
N VAL A 281 -18.23 -13.82 10.84
CA VAL A 281 -17.94 -12.51 10.23
C VAL A 281 -19.07 -11.55 10.51
N VAL A 282 -20.33 -11.99 10.39
CA VAL A 282 -21.51 -11.18 10.77
C VAL A 282 -21.41 -10.73 12.22
N GLY A 283 -21.11 -11.65 13.15
CA GLY A 283 -20.97 -11.31 14.57
C GLY A 283 -19.90 -10.25 14.83
N ARG A 284 -18.71 -10.37 14.20
CA ARG A 284 -17.63 -9.37 14.33
C ARG A 284 -17.98 -8.03 13.70
N PHE A 285 -18.67 -8.05 12.56
CA PHE A 285 -19.13 -6.83 11.90
C PHE A 285 -20.14 -6.08 12.78
N GLU A 286 -21.13 -6.77 13.36
CA GLU A 286 -22.13 -6.18 14.24
C GLU A 286 -21.53 -5.64 15.56
N GLU A 287 -20.50 -6.28 16.10
CA GLU A 287 -19.71 -5.72 17.20
C GLU A 287 -19.09 -4.37 16.82
N GLY A 288 -18.49 -4.28 15.62
CA GLY A 288 -17.91 -3.04 15.10
C GLY A 288 -18.95 -1.93 14.87
N VAL A 289 -20.15 -2.29 14.41
CA VAL A 289 -21.26 -1.32 14.24
C VAL A 289 -21.63 -0.66 15.58
N LYS A 290 -21.70 -1.42 16.68
CA LYS A 290 -22.02 -0.88 18.01
C LYS A 290 -20.97 0.11 18.53
N VAL A 291 -19.74 0.04 18.04
CA VAL A 291 -18.70 1.02 18.39
C VAL A 291 -19.12 2.41 17.90
N PHE A 292 -19.73 2.53 16.72
CA PHE A 292 -20.21 3.83 16.22
C PHE A 292 -21.30 4.42 17.13
N GLU A 293 -22.22 3.60 17.65
CA GLU A 293 -23.23 4.05 18.62
C GLU A 293 -22.57 4.63 19.88
N SER A 294 -21.52 3.97 20.39
CA SER A 294 -20.77 4.45 21.56
C SER A 294 -19.99 5.74 21.31
N LEU A 295 -19.70 6.06 20.04
CA LEU A 295 -19.04 7.29 19.59
C LEU A 295 -20.04 8.41 19.26
N GLY A 296 -21.35 8.17 19.40
CA GLY A 296 -22.40 9.18 19.21
C GLY A 296 -22.98 9.27 17.80
N CYS A 297 -22.74 8.27 16.93
CA CYS A 297 -23.31 8.20 15.59
C CYS A 297 -24.80 7.83 15.57
#